data_AF-A0A6A5EEG7-F1
#
_entry.id   AF-A0A6A5EEG7-F1
#
_cell.length_a   1.000
_cell.length_b   1.000
_cell.length_c   1.000
_cell.angle_alpha   90.00
_cell.angle_beta   90.00
_cell.angle_gamma   90.00
#
_symmetry.space_group_name_H-M   'P 1'
#
loop_
_entity.id
_entity.type
_entity.pdbx_description
1 polymer ?
#
loop_
_entity_poly.entity_id
_entity_poly.type
_entity_poly.pdbx_seq_one_letter_code
_entity_poly.pdbx_strand_id
1 'polypeptide(L)'
;MILQQKKSNCGPGLALCCFLLWISLQPDSLHRVSAVNLRRFIGCAVREFTFLARKPGCGGLHITTDACWGRCETWEVSSCEAATVLYTQRGDKCKCDYIER
;
A
#
# COMPACT_ATOMS: atom_id res chain seq x y z
N MET A 1 41.08 25.34 -34.28
CA MET A 1 40.00 24.51 -33.72
C MET A 1 39.89 23.24 -34.55
N ILE A 2 40.44 22.12 -34.07
CA ILE A 2 40.15 20.80 -34.62
C ILE A 2 40.14 19.83 -33.44
N LEU A 3 38.95 19.41 -32.99
CA LEU A 3 38.79 18.30 -32.05
C LEU A 3 38.63 17.02 -32.87
N GLN A 4 39.66 16.18 -32.86
CA GLN A 4 39.64 14.85 -33.47
C GLN A 4 38.70 13.93 -32.69
N GLN A 5 37.61 13.53 -33.33
CA GLN A 5 36.67 12.54 -32.80
C GLN A 5 37.27 11.14 -33.03
N LYS A 6 37.88 10.55 -32.00
CA LYS A 6 38.40 9.18 -32.04
C LYS A 6 37.23 8.20 -32.13
N LYS A 7 36.99 7.63 -33.32
CA LYS A 7 36.04 6.53 -33.55
C LYS A 7 36.52 5.30 -32.77
N SER A 8 35.95 5.10 -31.58
CA SER A 8 36.07 3.85 -30.84
C SER A 8 35.23 2.80 -31.58
N ASN A 9 35.91 1.85 -32.23
CA ASN A 9 35.27 0.75 -32.93
C ASN A 9 34.79 -0.28 -31.89
N CYS A 10 33.63 -0.02 -31.30
CA CYS A 10 32.99 -0.96 -30.39
C CYS A 10 32.29 -2.03 -31.25
N GLY A 11 32.87 -3.23 -31.34
CA GLY A 11 32.30 -4.31 -32.14
C GLY A 11 30.87 -4.67 -31.69
N PRO A 12 30.05 -5.28 -32.56
CA PRO A 12 28.66 -5.64 -32.23
C PRO A 12 28.55 -6.55 -31.00
N GLY A 13 29.58 -7.34 -30.72
CA GLY A 13 29.67 -8.18 -29.52
C GLY A 13 29.76 -7.40 -28.20
N LEU A 14 30.43 -6.25 -28.18
CA LEU A 14 30.49 -5.38 -27.00
C LEU A 14 29.14 -4.71 -26.74
N ALA A 15 28.44 -4.30 -27.80
CA ALA A 15 27.09 -3.75 -27.69
C ALA A 15 26.11 -4.79 -27.14
N LEU A 16 26.11 -6.01 -27.70
CA LEU A 16 25.31 -7.14 -27.21
C LEU A 16 25.63 -7.49 -25.76
N CYS A 17 26.91 -7.50 -25.37
CA CYS A 17 27.32 -7.74 -23.99
C CYS A 17 26.80 -6.65 -23.04
N CYS A 18 26.89 -5.37 -23.44
CA CYS A 18 26.31 -4.26 -22.67
C CYS A 18 24.78 -4.36 -22.54
N PHE A 19 24.08 -4.74 -23.61
CA PHE A 19 22.63 -4.95 -23.57
C PHE A 19 22.25 -6.13 -22.65
N LEU A 20 22.97 -7.24 -22.71
CA LEU A 20 22.75 -8.40 -21.83
C LEU A 20 23.09 -8.06 -20.37
N LEU A 21 24.16 -7.31 -20.13
CA LEU A 21 24.50 -6.79 -18.80
C LEU A 21 23.41 -5.85 -18.29
N TRP A 22 22.84 -4.99 -19.13
CA TRP A 22 21.72 -4.13 -18.76
C TRP A 22 20.44 -4.88 -18.43
N ILE A 23 20.11 -5.95 -19.16
CA ILE A 23 18.95 -6.80 -18.87
C ILE A 23 19.18 -7.56 -17.57
N SER A 24 20.37 -8.10 -17.34
CA SER A 24 20.73 -8.83 -16.11
C SER A 24 20.87 -7.92 -14.88
N LEU A 25 21.15 -6.63 -15.07
CA LEU A 25 21.25 -5.63 -14.01
C LEU A 25 19.95 -4.83 -13.84
N GLN A 26 18.87 -5.20 -14.54
CA GLN A 26 17.56 -4.69 -14.18
C GLN A 26 17.30 -5.12 -12.74
N PRO A 27 17.06 -4.17 -11.81
CA PRO A 27 16.58 -4.54 -10.51
C PRO A 27 15.28 -5.29 -10.73
N ASP A 28 15.23 -6.55 -10.28
CA ASP A 28 14.00 -7.33 -10.13
C ASP A 28 13.13 -6.66 -9.04
N SER A 29 12.76 -5.41 -9.26
CA SER A 29 11.74 -4.69 -8.49
C SER A 29 10.39 -4.87 -9.18
N LEU A 30 10.15 -6.05 -9.76
CA LEU A 30 8.79 -6.56 -9.84
C LEU A 30 8.43 -7.03 -8.42
N HIS A 31 8.28 -6.06 -7.52
CA HIS A 31 7.59 -6.21 -6.25
C HIS A 31 6.14 -6.50 -6.62
N ARG A 32 5.89 -7.74 -7.06
CA ARG A 32 4.57 -8.28 -7.34
C ARG A 32 3.96 -8.56 -5.98
N VAL A 33 3.69 -7.49 -5.23
CA VAL A 33 2.71 -7.54 -4.15
C VAL A 33 1.48 -8.07 -4.83
N SER A 34 1.11 -9.31 -4.48
CA SER A 34 -0.16 -9.87 -4.87
C SER A 34 -1.21 -8.84 -4.49
N ALA A 35 -1.74 -8.12 -5.49
CA ALA A 35 -2.77 -7.13 -5.31
C ALA A 35 -4.02 -7.91 -4.94
N VAL A 36 -4.13 -8.25 -3.65
CA VAL A 36 -5.37 -8.76 -3.07
C VAL A 36 -6.45 -7.78 -3.50
N ASN A 37 -7.52 -8.29 -4.10
CA ASN A 37 -8.60 -7.43 -4.53
C ASN A 37 -9.25 -6.82 -3.28
N LEU A 38 -8.83 -5.60 -2.96
CA LEU A 38 -9.28 -4.83 -1.80
C LEU A 38 -10.81 -4.64 -1.82
N ARG A 39 -11.48 -4.78 -2.96
CA ARG A 39 -12.95 -4.71 -3.01
C ARG A 39 -13.64 -5.98 -2.48
N ARG A 40 -12.93 -7.10 -2.38
CA ARG A 40 -13.46 -8.41 -1.96
C ARG A 40 -12.85 -8.96 -0.68
N PHE A 41 -11.76 -8.38 -0.17
CA PHE A 41 -11.16 -8.80 1.08
C PHE A 41 -12.10 -8.56 2.29
N ILE A 42 -12.31 -9.60 3.10
CA ILE A 42 -12.93 -9.54 4.42
C ILE A 42 -11.86 -9.99 5.42
N GLY A 43 -11.70 -9.23 6.50
CA GLY A 43 -10.57 -9.32 7.41
C GLY A 43 -9.88 -7.95 7.59
N CYS A 44 -8.96 -7.87 8.54
CA CYS A 44 -8.21 -6.66 8.89
C CYS A 44 -6.71 -7.01 8.95
N ALA A 45 -5.85 -6.30 8.19
CA ALA A 45 -4.43 -6.61 8.03
C ALA A 45 -3.55 -5.37 7.82
N VAL A 46 -2.25 -5.48 8.10
CA VAL A 46 -1.26 -4.41 7.86
C VAL A 46 -0.91 -4.35 6.37
N ARG A 47 -0.86 -3.15 5.81
CA ARG A 47 -0.53 -2.87 4.41
C ARG A 47 0.26 -1.57 4.29
N GLU A 48 1.05 -1.47 3.24
CA GLU A 48 1.75 -0.24 2.88
C GLU A 48 0.76 0.77 2.25
N PHE A 49 0.75 1.99 2.78
CA PHE A 49 -0.06 3.10 2.30
C PHE A 49 0.81 4.31 2.01
N THR A 50 0.54 4.97 0.88
CA THR A 50 1.15 6.25 0.54
C THR A 50 0.11 7.36 0.60
N PHE A 51 0.39 8.41 1.37
CA PHE A 51 -0.50 9.56 1.50
C PHE A 51 0.27 10.88 1.44
N LEU A 52 -0.41 11.96 1.04
CA LEU A 52 0.16 13.30 1.05
C LEU A 52 0.05 13.89 2.46
N ALA A 53 1.15 13.86 3.20
CA ALA A 53 1.24 14.52 4.50
C ALA A 53 1.43 16.03 4.31
N ARG A 54 0.72 16.81 5.13
CA ARG A 54 0.81 18.28 5.13
C ARG A 54 1.00 18.78 6.55
N LYS A 55 1.95 19.71 6.72
CA LYS A 55 2.16 20.46 7.95
C LYS A 55 1.99 21.95 7.64
N PRO A 56 1.26 22.74 8.46
CA PRO A 56 1.12 24.17 8.25
C PRO A 56 2.49 24.86 8.13
N GLY A 57 2.65 25.70 7.11
CA GLY A 57 3.93 26.39 6.82
C GLY A 57 4.97 25.55 6.08
N CYS A 58 4.66 24.31 5.67
CA CYS A 58 5.55 23.46 4.88
C CYS A 58 4.89 23.00 3.57
N GLY A 59 5.71 22.58 2.60
CA GLY A 59 5.22 21.86 1.42
C GLY A 59 4.63 20.50 1.78
N GLY A 60 3.78 19.96 0.90
CA GLY A 60 3.26 18.60 1.05
C GLY A 60 4.33 17.55 0.73
N LEU A 61 4.35 16.45 1.48
CA LEU A 61 5.28 15.33 1.28
C LEU A 61 4.49 14.02 1.13
N HIS A 62 4.80 13.23 0.10
CA HIS A 62 4.28 11.86 0.00
C HIS A 62 5.03 10.97 0.98
N ILE A 63 4.30 10.37 1.92
CA ILE A 63 4.84 9.45 2.93
C ILE A 63 4.29 8.06 2.64
N THR A 64 5.18 7.09 2.54
CA THR A 64 4.86 5.66 2.47
C THR A 64 5.08 5.05 3.86
N THR A 65 4.05 4.42 4.42
CA THR A 65 4.11 3.81 5.75
C THR A 65 3.14 2.65 5.87
N ASP A 66 3.35 1.79 6.86
CA ASP A 66 2.44 0.69 7.17
C ASP A 66 1.23 1.18 7.95
N ALA A 67 0.03 0.79 7.51
CA ALA A 67 -1.23 1.06 8.18
C ALA A 67 -2.19 -0.13 8.10
N CYS A 68 -3.15 -0.19 9.03
CA CYS A 68 -4.19 -1.21 9.03
C CYS A 68 -5.26 -0.90 7.98
N TRP A 69 -5.65 -1.92 7.21
CA TRP A 69 -6.78 -1.85 6.29
C TRP A 69 -7.59 -3.14 6.30
N GLY A 70 -8.90 -3.00 6.12
CA GLY A 70 -9.77 -4.16 6.13
C GLY A 70 -11.25 -3.83 6.06
N ARG A 71 -12.05 -4.90 5.95
CA ARG A 71 -13.49 -4.89 6.18
C ARG A 71 -13.76 -6.00 7.18
N CYS A 72 -14.06 -5.61 8.40
CA CYS A 72 -14.34 -6.52 9.49
C CYS A 72 -15.87 -6.81 9.49
N GLU A 73 -16.26 -8.03 9.87
CA GLU A 73 -17.67 -8.43 9.93
C GLU A 73 -18.41 -7.68 11.04
N THR A 74 -19.70 -7.42 10.82
CA THR A 74 -20.57 -6.70 11.76
C THR A 74 -21.94 -7.35 11.79
N TRP A 75 -22.58 -7.40 12.96
CA TRP A 75 -23.91 -8.00 13.16
C TRP A 75 -24.92 -6.95 13.59
N GLU A 76 -26.15 -7.08 13.12
CA GLU A 76 -27.27 -6.28 13.62
C GLU A 76 -27.79 -6.87 14.94
N VAL A 77 -28.36 -6.02 15.80
CA VAL A 77 -29.06 -6.48 16.99
C VAL A 77 -30.56 -6.52 16.70
N SER A 78 -31.19 -7.66 16.98
CA SER A 78 -32.62 -7.88 16.72
C SER A 78 -33.55 -7.06 17.62
N SER A 79 -33.17 -6.77 18.86
CA SER A 79 -33.91 -5.88 19.77
C SER A 79 -33.03 -5.39 20.92
N CYS A 80 -33.01 -4.10 21.20
CA CYS A 80 -32.56 -3.55 22.48
C CYS A 80 -33.74 -2.79 23.13
N GLU A 81 -34.14 -3.19 24.33
CA GLU A 81 -35.22 -2.54 25.08
C GLU A 81 -34.68 -1.41 25.97
N ALA A 82 -34.19 -0.30 25.37
CA ALA A 82 -33.92 0.94 26.12
C ALA A 82 -33.60 2.13 25.20
N ALA A 83 -33.95 3.34 25.67
CA ALA A 83 -33.71 4.61 24.98
C ALA A 83 -32.24 5.05 24.95
N THR A 84 -31.36 4.44 25.75
CA THR A 84 -29.93 4.77 25.84
C THR A 84 -29.08 3.51 25.85
N VAL A 85 -28.77 2.99 24.67
CA VAL A 85 -27.96 1.77 24.48
C VAL A 85 -26.82 2.06 23.51
N LEU A 86 -25.61 1.60 23.84
CA LEU A 86 -24.49 1.50 22.92
C LEU A 86 -24.49 0.12 22.26
N TYR A 87 -24.29 0.07 20.95
CA TYR A 87 -24.12 -1.18 20.22
C TYR A 87 -22.62 -1.45 20.05
N THR A 88 -22.13 -2.54 20.65
CA THR A 88 -20.72 -2.94 20.57
C THR A 88 -20.56 -4.15 19.66
N GLN A 89 -19.73 -4.03 18.62
CA GLN A 89 -19.30 -5.16 17.79
C GLN A 89 -18.06 -5.79 18.42
N ARG A 90 -18.14 -7.05 18.89
CA ARG A 90 -17.00 -7.76 19.48
C ARG A 90 -16.98 -9.22 19.03
N GLY A 91 -15.95 -9.58 18.27
CA GLY A 91 -15.86 -10.91 17.66
C GLY A 91 -17.13 -11.16 16.83
N ASP A 92 -17.68 -12.37 16.93
CA ASP A 92 -18.83 -12.78 16.11
C ASP A 92 -20.20 -12.34 16.67
N LYS A 93 -20.23 -11.32 17.54
CA LYS A 93 -21.43 -10.89 18.26
C LYS A 93 -21.56 -9.37 18.34
N CYS A 94 -22.80 -8.90 18.25
CA CYS A 94 -23.18 -7.55 18.64
C CYS A 94 -23.88 -7.58 20.01
N LYS A 95 -23.52 -6.65 20.91
CA LYS A 95 -24.07 -6.57 22.28
C LYS A 95 -24.68 -5.19 22.53
N CYS A 96 -25.84 -5.15 23.19
CA CYS A 96 -26.40 -3.95 23.82
C CYS A 96 -25.63 -3.68 25.12
N ASP A 97 -24.91 -2.57 25.22
CA ASP A 97 -24.30 -2.10 26.46
C ASP A 97 -25.07 -0.86 26.96
N TYR A 98 -25.43 -0.86 28.25
CA TYR A 98 -26.14 0.26 28.88
C TYR A 98 -25.13 1.35 29.25
N ILE A 99 -25.51 2.61 29.03
CA ILE A 99 -24.70 3.75 29.47
C ILE A 99 -25.03 3.99 30.95
N GLU A 100 -24.13 3.57 31.84
CA GLU A 100 -24.17 3.99 33.25
C GLU A 100 -23.77 5.48 33.32
N ARG A 101 -24.63 6.33 33.89
CA ARG A 101 -24.32 7.73 34.24
C ARG A 101 -23.87 7.83 35.67
#